data_AF-A0A7Z0TXX0-F1
#
_entry.id   AF-A0A7Z0TXX0-F1
#
_cell.length_a   1.000
_cell.length_b   1.000
_cell.length_c   1.000
_cell.angle_alpha   90.00
_cell.angle_beta   90.00
_cell.angle_gamma   90.00
#
_symmetry.space_group_name_H-M   'P 1'
#
loop_
_entity.id
_entity.type
_entity.pdbx_description
1 polymer ?
#
loop_
_entity_poly.entity_id
_entity_poly.type
_entity_poly.pdbx_seq_one_letter_code
_entity_poly.pdbx_strand_id
1 'polypeptide(L)'
;MSDATPGTLSNAEIAREIQALQKRAFERYEDAALQAEADPARADAIYARAERDSAPWIARAGALNAERVARYRRRAARWRRAALVTGMAGTAVVAWLALRMV
;
A
#
# COMPACT_ATOMS: atom_id res chain seq x y z
N MET A 1 10.47 5.46 17.85
CA MET A 1 9.94 5.25 16.49
C MET A 1 9.87 3.75 16.28
N SER A 2 8.68 3.15 16.13
CA SER A 2 8.58 1.69 16.07
C SER A 2 9.21 1.18 14.78
N ASP A 3 10.32 0.44 14.87
CA ASP A 3 10.92 -0.35 13.78
C ASP A 3 10.09 -1.60 13.44
N ALA A 4 8.76 -1.53 13.62
CA ALA A 4 7.88 -2.65 13.35
C ALA A 4 7.89 -2.95 11.84
N THR A 5 8.38 -4.13 11.50
CA THR A 5 8.41 -4.65 10.14
C THR A 5 6.98 -4.73 9.59
N PRO A 6 6.72 -4.33 8.33
CA PRO A 6 5.35 -4.27 7.76
C PRO A 6 4.50 -5.53 7.94
N GLY A 7 5.15 -6.70 8.03
CA GLY A 7 4.49 -7.99 8.25
C GLY A 7 3.82 -8.16 9.61
N THR A 8 4.23 -7.41 10.64
CA THR A 8 3.69 -7.56 12.01
C THR A 8 2.51 -6.65 12.31
N LEU A 9 2.23 -5.68 11.44
CA LEU A 9 1.15 -4.71 11.63
C LEU A 9 -0.17 -5.18 11.00
N SER A 10 -1.28 -4.95 11.69
CA SER A 10 -2.64 -5.10 11.14
C SER A 10 -2.90 -4.07 10.03
N ASN A 11 -3.89 -4.32 9.16
CA ASN A 11 -4.22 -3.37 8.09
C ASN A 11 -4.63 -1.98 8.63
N ALA A 12 -5.29 -1.92 9.79
CA ALA A 12 -5.69 -0.67 10.41
C ALA A 12 -4.50 0.10 10.99
N GLU A 13 -3.51 -0.61 11.54
CA GLU A 13 -2.25 0.00 12.00
C GLU A 13 -1.41 0.49 10.83
N ILE A 14 -1.31 -0.29 9.74
CA ILE A 14 -0.63 0.15 8.53
C ILE A 14 -1.28 1.42 7.96
N ALA A 15 -2.60 1.49 7.92
CA ALA A 15 -3.30 2.67 7.43
C ALA A 15 -3.04 3.90 8.31
N ARG A 16 -3.07 3.75 9.64
CA ARG A 16 -2.75 4.83 10.60
C ARG A 16 -1.31 5.30 10.45
N GLU A 17 -0.36 4.38 10.31
CA GLU A 17 1.06 4.71 10.16
C GLU A 17 1.33 5.45 8.84
N ILE A 18 0.71 5.01 7.73
CA ILE A 18 0.79 5.72 6.45
C ILE A 18 0.28 7.16 6.59
N GLN A 19 -0.88 7.34 7.23
CA GLN A 19 -1.44 8.69 7.44
C GLN A 19 -0.53 9.56 8.32
N ALA A 20 0.05 9.00 9.38
CA ALA A 20 0.98 9.72 10.23
C ALA A 20 2.24 10.15 9.48
N LEU A 21 2.81 9.28 8.62
CA LEU A 21 3.97 9.59 7.80
C LEU A 21 3.67 10.65 6.74
N GLN A 22 2.52 10.54 6.08
CA GLN A 22 2.07 11.53 5.09
C GLN A 22 1.84 12.90 5.74
N LYS A 23 1.22 12.93 6.93
CA LYS A 23 1.03 14.17 7.69
C LYS A 23 2.36 14.84 8.02
N ARG A 24 3.35 14.08 8.52
CA ARG A 24 4.69 14.62 8.81
C ARG A 24 5.41 15.15 7.58
N ALA A 25 5.32 14.43 6.46
CA ALA A 25 5.89 14.90 5.21
C ALA A 25 5.24 16.22 4.77
N PHE A 26 3.91 16.30 4.85
CA PHE A 26 3.16 17.51 4.53
C PHE A 26 3.56 18.70 5.41
N GLU A 27 3.55 18.52 6.74
CA GLU A 27 3.99 19.54 7.71
C GLU A 27 5.39 20.05 7.38
N ARG A 28 6.31 19.16 6.99
CA ARG A 28 7.68 19.55 6.63
C ARG A 28 7.76 20.41 5.37
N TYR A 29 6.91 20.15 4.36
CA TYR A 29 6.82 21.00 3.17
C TYR A 29 6.09 22.30 3.44
N GLU A 30 5.09 22.32 4.32
CA GLU A 30 4.41 23.54 4.75
C GLU A 30 5.40 24.48 5.46
N ASP A 31 6.19 23.96 6.39
CA ASP A 31 7.28 24.71 7.03
C ASP A 31 8.29 25.24 6.00
N ALA A 32 8.58 24.45 4.97
CA ALA A 32 9.48 24.84 3.89
C ALA A 32 8.89 25.96 3.02
N ALA A 33 7.57 25.92 2.76
CA ALA A 33 6.87 26.97 2.04
C ALA A 33 6.90 28.29 2.80
N LEU A 34 6.62 28.28 4.10
CA LEU A 34 6.72 29.47 4.94
C LEU A 34 8.14 30.05 4.97
N GLN A 35 9.16 29.20 5.01
CA GLN A 35 10.57 29.63 4.95
C GLN A 35 10.94 30.19 3.58
N ALA A 36 10.44 29.59 2.49
CA ALA A 36 10.68 30.06 1.13
C ALA A 36 9.96 31.39 0.84
N GLU A 37 8.78 31.61 1.41
CA GLU A 37 8.10 32.91 1.37
C GLU A 37 8.89 33.99 2.10
N ALA A 38 9.50 33.65 3.25
CA ALA A 38 10.33 34.58 4.02
C ALA A 38 11.70 34.86 3.37
N ASP A 39 12.28 33.91 2.63
CA ASP A 39 13.53 34.07 1.88
C ASP A 39 13.42 33.48 0.46
N PRO A 40 12.81 34.24 -0.48
CA PRO A 40 12.56 33.76 -1.84
C PRO A 40 13.85 33.45 -2.61
N ALA A 41 14.95 34.12 -2.30
CA ALA A 41 16.23 33.90 -2.97
C ALA A 41 16.82 32.51 -2.67
N ARG A 42 16.38 31.88 -1.57
CA ARG A 42 16.81 30.54 -1.14
C ARG A 42 15.70 29.49 -1.26
N ALA A 43 14.56 29.81 -1.85
CA ALA A 43 13.40 28.93 -1.96
C ALA A 43 13.76 27.54 -2.49
N ASP A 44 14.52 27.46 -3.58
CA ASP A 44 14.93 26.18 -4.18
C ASP A 44 15.74 25.31 -3.22
N ALA A 45 16.68 25.92 -2.47
CA ALA A 45 17.49 25.19 -1.50
C ALA A 45 16.66 24.72 -0.28
N ILE A 46 15.67 25.51 0.12
CA ILE A 46 14.75 25.21 1.21
C ILE A 46 13.87 24.00 0.83
N TYR A 47 13.27 24.00 -0.36
CA TYR A 47 12.49 22.87 -0.86
C TYR A 47 13.35 21.63 -1.11
N ALA A 48 14.56 21.76 -1.67
CA ALA A 48 15.47 20.64 -1.86
C ALA A 48 15.93 20.02 -0.53
N ARG A 49 15.94 20.79 0.56
CA ARG A 49 16.17 20.25 1.91
C ARG A 49 14.91 19.52 2.41
N ALA A 50 13.73 20.12 2.28
CA ALA A 50 12.48 19.50 2.69
C ALA A 50 12.24 18.15 2.00
N GLU A 51 12.56 18.05 0.71
CA GLU A 51 12.51 16.81 -0.08
C GLU A 51 13.42 15.73 0.51
N ARG A 52 14.67 16.07 0.82
CA ARG A 52 15.62 15.11 1.40
C ARG A 52 15.18 14.66 2.80
N ASP A 53 14.63 15.56 3.59
CA ASP A 53 14.16 15.29 4.95
C ASP A 53 12.90 14.37 4.92
N SER A 54 12.01 14.56 3.96
CA SER A 54 10.73 13.83 3.85
C SER A 54 10.85 12.49 3.10
N ALA A 55 11.83 12.36 2.19
CA ALA A 55 12.10 11.15 1.41
C ALA A 55 12.04 9.83 2.20
N PRO A 56 12.68 9.68 3.38
CA PRO A 56 12.60 8.43 4.15
C PRO A 56 11.18 8.12 4.63
N TRP A 57 10.38 9.13 4.97
CA TRP A 57 8.99 8.92 5.40
C TRP A 57 8.10 8.52 4.24
N ILE A 58 8.29 9.14 3.07
CA ILE A 58 7.59 8.79 1.83
C ILE A 58 7.93 7.36 1.41
N ALA A 59 9.21 6.98 1.43
CA ALA A 59 9.65 5.63 1.11
C ALA A 59 9.03 4.59 2.06
N ARG A 60 8.99 4.89 3.36
CA ARG A 60 8.35 4.02 4.36
C ARG A 60 6.85 3.89 4.15
N ALA A 61 6.14 4.98 3.88
CA ALA A 61 4.72 4.95 3.55
C ALA A 61 4.45 4.13 2.27
N GLY A 62 5.32 4.24 1.26
CA GLY A 62 5.27 3.42 0.04
C GLY A 62 5.42 1.93 0.32
N ALA A 63 6.41 1.54 1.13
CA ALA A 63 6.63 0.14 1.51
C ALA A 63 5.42 -0.46 2.26
N LEU A 64 4.85 0.31 3.19
CA LEU A 64 3.65 -0.06 3.94
C LEU A 64 2.42 -0.23 3.02
N ASN A 65 2.26 0.66 2.04
CA ASN A 65 1.16 0.55 1.08
C ASN A 65 1.34 -0.66 0.15
N ALA A 66 2.56 -0.94 -0.29
CA ALA A 66 2.88 -2.12 -1.10
C ALA A 66 2.50 -3.43 -0.38
N GLU A 67 2.77 -3.52 0.93
CA GLU A 67 2.37 -4.67 1.75
C GLU A 67 0.84 -4.82 1.80
N ARG A 68 0.08 -3.72 1.96
CA ARG A 68 -1.39 -3.78 1.88
C ARG A 68 -1.86 -4.32 0.54
N VAL A 69 -1.32 -3.81 -0.57
CA VAL A 69 -1.66 -4.27 -1.92
C VAL A 69 -1.31 -5.74 -2.09
N ALA A 70 -0.16 -6.19 -1.59
CA ALA A 70 0.25 -7.59 -1.64
C ALA A 70 -0.75 -8.49 -0.88
N ARG A 71 -1.23 -8.08 0.30
CA ARG A 71 -2.25 -8.81 1.06
C ARG A 71 -3.57 -8.93 0.29
N TYR A 72 -4.03 -7.85 -0.34
CA TYR A 72 -5.23 -7.87 -1.17
C TYR A 72 -5.06 -8.77 -2.39
N ARG A 73 -3.91 -8.71 -3.08
CA ARG A 73 -3.59 -9.59 -4.21
C ARG A 73 -3.59 -11.07 -3.79
N ARG A 74 -3.03 -11.42 -2.63
CA ARG A 74 -3.07 -12.80 -2.10
C ARG A 74 -4.49 -13.27 -1.82
N ARG A 75 -5.37 -12.39 -1.34
CA ARG A 75 -6.80 -12.70 -1.12
C ARG A 75 -7.53 -12.89 -2.45
N ALA A 76 -7.31 -12.01 -3.42
CA ALA A 76 -7.87 -12.13 -4.76
C ALA A 76 -7.43 -13.44 -5.45
N ALA A 77 -6.16 -13.81 -5.34
CA ALA A 77 -5.65 -15.07 -5.88
C ALA A 77 -6.28 -16.31 -5.21
N ARG A 78 -6.63 -16.24 -3.92
CA ARG A 78 -7.38 -17.30 -3.24
C ARG A 78 -8.80 -17.43 -3.79
N TRP A 79 -9.51 -16.32 -3.95
CA TRP A 79 -10.85 -16.31 -4.54
C TRP A 79 -10.87 -16.81 -5.97
N ARG A 80 -9.88 -16.41 -6.79
CA ARG A 80 -9.73 -16.89 -8.16
C ARG A 80 -9.54 -18.42 -8.19
N ARG A 81 -8.71 -18.97 -7.30
CA ARG A 81 -8.54 -20.43 -7.19
C ARG A 81 -9.83 -21.14 -6.77
N ALA A 82 -10.55 -20.59 -5.79
CA ALA A 82 -11.83 -21.16 -5.37
C ALA A 82 -12.84 -21.21 -6.52
N ALA A 83 -12.97 -20.11 -7.28
CA ALA A 83 -13.87 -20.05 -8.45
C ALA A 83 -13.51 -21.10 -9.52
N LEU A 84 -12.21 -21.28 -9.80
CA LEU A 84 -11.75 -22.30 -10.76
C LEU A 84 -12.08 -23.72 -10.28
N VAL A 85 -11.87 -24.02 -9.00
CA VAL A 85 -12.18 -25.34 -8.43
C VAL A 85 -13.69 -25.61 -8.50
N THR A 86 -14.53 -24.64 -8.15
CA THR A 86 -15.98 -24.77 -8.25
C THR A 86 -16.42 -25.01 -9.69
N GLY A 87 -15.85 -24.28 -10.66
CA GLY A 87 -16.10 -24.49 -12.08
C GLY A 87 -15.74 -25.90 -12.53
N MET A 88 -14.51 -26.36 -12.21
CA MET A 88 -14.06 -27.71 -12.53
C MET A 88 -14.94 -28.80 -11.92
N ALA A 89 -15.32 -28.65 -10.64
CA ALA A 89 -16.21 -29.60 -9.97
C ALA A 89 -17.59 -29.66 -10.65
N GLY A 90 -18.18 -28.50 -10.98
CA GLY A 90 -19.45 -28.43 -11.71
C GLY A 90 -19.36 -29.11 -13.08
N THR A 91 -18.31 -28.82 -13.87
CA THR A 91 -18.09 -29.47 -15.16
C THR A 91 -17.92 -30.98 -15.03
N ALA A 92 -17.18 -31.45 -14.03
CA ALA A 92 -16.99 -32.88 -13.77
C ALA A 92 -18.31 -33.60 -13.43
N VAL A 93 -19.17 -32.97 -12.62
CA VAL A 93 -20.50 -33.52 -12.28
C VAL A 93 -21.39 -33.63 -13.52
N VAL A 94 -21.42 -32.59 -14.36
CA VAL A 94 -22.21 -32.62 -15.61
C VAL A 94 -21.70 -33.70 -16.56
N ALA A 95 -20.38 -33.79 -16.74
CA ALA A 95 -19.76 -34.82 -17.56
C ALA A 95 -20.09 -36.23 -17.05
N TRP A 96 -19.99 -36.45 -15.73
CA TRP A 96 -20.32 -37.74 -15.12
C TRP A 96 -21.79 -38.13 -15.33
N LEU A 97 -22.72 -37.19 -15.17
CA LEU A 97 -24.15 -37.43 -15.45
C LEU A 97 -24.40 -37.77 -16.93
N ALA A 98 -23.76 -37.05 -17.85
CA ALA A 98 -23.88 -37.32 -19.29
C ALA A 98 -23.36 -38.71 -19.66
N LEU A 99 -22.21 -39.11 -19.12
CA LEU A 99 -21.64 -40.45 -19.28
C LEU A 99 -22.53 -41.55 -18.70
N ARG A 100 -23.35 -41.25 -17.70
CA ARG A 100 -24.27 -42.21 -17.07
C ARG A 100 -25.59 -42.39 -17.83
N MET A 101 -25.90 -41.46 -18.75
CA MET A 101 -27.11 -41.48 -19.58
C MET A 101 -26.90 -42.12 -20.95
N VAL A 102 -25.64 -42.38 -21.34
CA VAL A 102 -25.25 -43.13 -22.55
C VAL A 102 -25.04 -44.59 -22.18
#